data_AF-A0A158QWC3-F1
#
_entry.id   AF-A0A158QWC3-F1
#
_cell.length_a   1.000
_cell.length_b   1.000
_cell.length_c   1.000
_cell.angle_alpha   90.00
_cell.angle_beta   90.00
_cell.angle_gamma   90.00
#
_symmetry.space_group_name_H-M   'P 1'
#
loop_
_entity.id
_entity.type
_entity.pdbx_description
1 polymer ?
#
loop_
_entity_poly.entity_id
_entity_poly.type
_entity_poly.pdbx_seq_one_letter_code
_entity_poly.pdbx_strand_id
1 'polypeptide(L)'
;MTVVPNRVLLSEKHDIRTKDELNDLMARVFAEGLEGLVIKMNDATFANLFPGKRHPFRSVYEPGKRHWIKIKKDYLAEGAMADSADLVVLGAYFGTGNKGGMMSVFLMGAFDPAIDQFCTVTKCANGFDDRTLLRLQKQLKMIKISKDYSKVPSWLNVARSMVPDFVVADPKAAPVWEITGAEFSRSGFHTAGTTTDHEGISIRFPRVTRQRPDKSWKEATDVPRLESLFKASRSQSDWSRKLEALSNPSPANKRAAQRDEVLASAKVRSIGCKSIGSLPDSLQKPRLFRVRESAQFNYLRPLLEGFVINVPGALIGDESFQMLYRRLVACGAVVTGDGLRETTKPVTHTIVVPPNTNPASSLDGVTPLTVDWLEKSINEGKLQPLPANQPQICEM
;
A
#
# COMPACT_ATOMS: atom_id res chain seq x y z
N MET A 1 0.65 5.59 28.16
CA MET A 1 -0.49 5.57 27.23
C MET A 1 -1.57 4.71 27.85
N THR A 2 -2.78 5.22 27.97
CA THR A 2 -3.89 4.51 28.61
C THR A 2 -4.67 3.74 27.55
N VAL A 3 -4.82 2.44 27.75
CA VAL A 3 -5.61 1.58 26.87
C VAL A 3 -7.08 1.94 27.03
N VAL A 4 -7.79 2.11 25.91
CA VAL A 4 -9.24 2.27 25.88
C VAL A 4 -9.81 1.03 25.19
N PRO A 5 -10.49 0.13 25.90
CA PRO A 5 -11.02 -1.10 25.32
C PRO A 5 -11.81 -0.83 24.04
N ASN A 6 -11.57 -1.64 23.01
CA ASN A 6 -12.21 -1.55 21.69
C ASN A 6 -12.02 -0.21 20.95
N ARG A 7 -11.12 0.68 21.41
CA ARG A 7 -10.82 1.97 20.76
C ARG A 7 -9.33 2.22 20.58
N VAL A 8 -8.57 2.08 21.66
CA VAL A 8 -7.12 2.34 21.70
C VAL A 8 -6.44 1.18 22.41
N LEU A 9 -5.89 0.27 21.62
CA LEU A 9 -5.15 -0.89 22.10
C LEU A 9 -3.69 -0.77 21.67
N LEU A 10 -2.77 -1.31 22.46
CA LEU A 10 -1.41 -1.54 22.02
C LEU A 10 -1.37 -2.82 21.19
N SER A 11 -0.53 -2.86 20.15
CA SER A 11 -0.27 -4.10 19.42
C SER A 11 0.33 -5.14 20.36
N GLU A 12 -0.13 -6.39 20.25
CA GLU A 12 0.45 -7.50 20.97
C GLU A 12 1.95 -7.62 20.64
N LYS A 13 2.78 -7.74 21.67
CA LYS A 13 4.24 -7.81 21.54
C LYS A 13 4.74 -9.07 22.24
N HIS A 14 5.57 -9.82 21.53
CA HIS A 14 6.29 -10.98 22.06
C HIS A 14 7.79 -10.75 21.91
N ASP A 15 8.55 -11.05 22.96
CA ASP A 15 10.02 -11.05 22.90
C ASP A 15 10.48 -12.45 22.54
N ILE A 16 10.89 -12.62 21.28
CA ILE A 16 11.26 -13.90 20.69
C ILE A 16 12.78 -14.02 20.67
N ARG A 17 13.31 -15.15 21.14
CA ARG A 17 14.76 -15.42 21.21
C ARG A 17 15.16 -16.66 20.42
N THR A 18 14.24 -17.59 20.24
CA THR A 18 14.49 -18.85 19.54
C THR A 18 13.66 -18.96 18.27
N LYS A 19 14.07 -19.86 17.39
CA LYS A 19 13.37 -20.16 16.14
C LYS A 19 12.03 -20.87 16.40
N ASP A 20 11.99 -21.73 17.41
CA ASP A 20 10.79 -22.50 17.73
C ASP A 20 9.70 -21.59 18.29
N GLU A 21 10.06 -20.64 19.18
CA GLU A 21 9.15 -19.58 19.63
C GLU A 21 8.59 -18.75 18.47
N LEU A 22 9.42 -18.44 17.45
CA LEU A 22 8.97 -17.72 16.27
C LEU A 22 7.97 -18.56 15.47
N ASN A 23 8.22 -19.85 15.30
CA ASN A 23 7.33 -20.76 14.58
C ASN A 23 5.99 -20.91 15.29
N ASP A 24 5.99 -21.08 16.62
CA ASP A 24 4.77 -21.18 17.41
C ASP A 24 3.94 -19.91 17.32
N LEU A 25 4.59 -18.74 17.42
CA LEU A 25 3.90 -17.47 17.28
C LEU A 25 3.34 -17.28 15.86
N MET A 26 4.11 -17.62 14.83
CA MET A 26 3.62 -17.59 13.45
C MET A 26 2.43 -18.52 13.26
N ALA A 27 2.47 -19.73 13.80
CA ALA A 27 1.37 -20.69 13.72
C ALA A 27 0.09 -20.14 14.36
N ARG A 28 0.21 -19.54 15.55
CA ARG A 28 -0.90 -18.87 16.24
C ARG A 28 -1.47 -17.71 15.42
N VAL A 29 -0.61 -16.80 14.96
CA VAL A 29 -1.02 -15.63 14.16
C VAL A 29 -1.75 -16.04 12.88
N PHE A 30 -1.28 -17.08 12.19
CA PHE A 30 -1.96 -17.59 11.00
C PHE A 30 -3.25 -18.35 11.33
N ALA A 31 -3.33 -19.05 12.47
CA ALA A 31 -4.55 -19.71 12.93
C ALA A 31 -5.65 -18.71 13.34
N GLU A 32 -5.25 -17.56 13.87
CA GLU A 32 -6.13 -16.42 14.18
C GLU A 32 -6.56 -15.64 12.92
N GLY A 33 -6.03 -15.99 11.73
CA GLY A 33 -6.36 -15.32 10.47
C GLY A 33 -5.70 -13.96 10.29
N LEU A 34 -4.63 -13.67 11.03
CA LEU A 34 -3.86 -12.44 10.88
C LEU A 34 -2.87 -12.54 9.71
N GLU A 35 -2.48 -11.40 9.15
CA GLU A 35 -1.61 -11.35 7.96
C GLU A 35 -0.19 -11.88 8.22
N GLY A 36 0.31 -11.70 9.44
CA GLY A 36 1.64 -12.14 9.86
C GLY A 36 2.25 -11.26 10.95
N LEU A 37 3.58 -11.24 10.99
CA LEU A 37 4.37 -10.60 12.05
C LEU A 37 5.16 -9.41 11.54
N VAL A 38 5.32 -8.41 12.42
CA VAL A 38 6.31 -7.34 12.25
C VAL A 38 7.42 -7.55 13.26
N ILE A 39 8.59 -7.96 12.78
CA ILE A 39 9.78 -8.15 13.60
C ILE A 39 10.51 -6.82 13.73
N LYS A 40 10.73 -6.44 14.99
CA LYS A 40 11.50 -5.26 15.37
C LYS A 40 12.70 -5.72 16.20
N MET A 41 13.89 -5.33 15.78
CA MET A 41 15.11 -5.70 16.47
C MET A 41 15.29 -4.86 17.73
N ASN A 42 15.82 -5.48 18.78
CA ASN A 42 16.25 -4.77 19.98
C ASN A 42 17.77 -4.61 19.95
N ASP A 43 18.24 -3.37 19.82
CA ASP A 43 19.67 -3.06 19.67
C ASP A 43 20.50 -3.52 20.88
N ALA A 44 19.93 -3.45 22.10
CA ALA A 44 20.60 -3.90 23.30
C ALA A 44 20.81 -5.42 23.29
N THR A 45 19.82 -6.18 22.82
CA THR A 45 19.91 -7.64 22.69
C THR A 45 20.91 -8.04 21.60
N PHE A 46 20.94 -7.34 20.47
CA PHE A 46 21.90 -7.64 19.40
C PHE A 46 23.34 -7.35 19.83
N ALA A 47 23.60 -6.22 20.48
CA ALA A 47 24.95 -5.85 20.94
C ALA A 47 25.53 -6.89 21.92
N ASN A 48 24.68 -7.50 22.75
CA ASN A 48 25.09 -8.56 23.67
C ASN A 48 25.38 -9.89 22.97
N LEU A 49 24.60 -10.27 21.95
CA LEU A 49 24.79 -11.53 21.21
C LEU A 49 25.94 -11.47 20.19
N PHE A 50 26.22 -10.28 19.63
CA PHE A 50 27.22 -10.08 18.59
C PHE A 50 28.11 -8.86 18.90
N PRO A 51 28.99 -8.95 19.91
CA PRO A 51 29.84 -7.83 20.31
C PRO A 51 30.74 -7.37 19.17
N GLY A 52 30.85 -6.05 19.00
CA GLY A 52 31.67 -5.42 17.94
C GLY A 52 31.07 -5.45 16.53
N LYS A 53 29.92 -6.09 16.31
CA LYS A 53 29.23 -6.05 15.01
C LYS A 53 28.14 -4.97 15.02
N ARG A 54 28.04 -4.23 13.91
CA ARG A 54 26.89 -3.36 13.65
C ARG A 54 25.84 -4.16 12.87
N HIS A 55 24.63 -4.25 13.42
CA HIS A 55 23.52 -4.84 12.70
C HIS A 55 23.09 -3.92 11.54
N PRO A 56 22.67 -4.47 10.39
CA PRO A 56 22.14 -3.67 9.28
C PRO A 56 20.82 -2.94 9.59
N PHE A 57 20.06 -3.40 10.59
CA PHE A 57 18.79 -2.80 10.99
C PHE A 57 18.88 -2.25 12.42
N ARG A 58 18.44 -1.01 12.65
CA ARG A 58 18.47 -0.34 13.96
C ARG A 58 17.09 -0.34 14.61
N SER A 59 17.04 -0.34 15.94
CA SER A 59 15.78 -0.22 16.68
C SER A 59 15.19 1.19 16.61
N VAL A 60 16.05 2.20 16.46
CA VAL A 60 15.66 3.61 16.40
C VAL A 60 14.84 3.90 15.14
N TYR A 61 13.73 4.63 15.34
CA TYR A 61 12.91 5.09 14.22
C TYR A 61 13.65 6.20 13.45
N GLU A 62 13.99 5.91 12.20
CA GLU A 62 14.61 6.86 11.28
C GLU A 62 13.67 7.01 10.06
N PRO A 63 13.04 8.18 9.86
CA PRO A 63 12.15 8.42 8.73
C PRO A 63 12.84 8.07 7.39
N GLY A 64 12.13 7.36 6.53
CA GLY A 64 12.64 6.94 5.22
C GLY A 64 13.61 5.74 5.24
N LYS A 65 13.91 5.16 6.41
CA LYS A 65 14.69 3.92 6.54
C LYS A 65 13.79 2.71 6.82
N ARG A 66 14.20 1.54 6.33
CA ARG A 66 13.46 0.28 6.48
C ARG A 66 14.14 -0.63 7.50
N HIS A 67 13.81 -0.45 8.77
CA HIS A 67 14.40 -1.22 9.88
C HIS A 67 13.57 -2.41 10.34
N TRP A 68 12.28 -2.46 10.01
CA TRP A 68 11.37 -3.52 10.43
C TRP A 68 11.20 -4.57 9.34
N ILE A 69 11.11 -5.82 9.74
CA ILE A 69 10.91 -6.95 8.85
C ILE A 69 9.46 -7.39 8.96
N LYS A 70 8.80 -7.60 7.82
CA LYS A 70 7.47 -8.17 7.75
C LYS A 70 7.57 -9.64 7.34
N ILE A 71 7.04 -10.53 8.15
CA ILE A 71 6.83 -11.93 7.80
C ILE A 71 5.35 -12.10 7.52
N LYS A 72 5.02 -12.62 6.34
CA LYS A 72 3.64 -12.87 5.91
C LYS A 72 3.55 -14.29 5.36
N LYS A 73 2.36 -14.88 5.46
CA LYS A 73 2.07 -16.23 4.93
C LYS A 73 2.49 -16.38 3.46
N ASP A 74 2.25 -15.36 2.63
CA ASP A 74 2.54 -15.36 1.19
C ASP A 74 4.03 -15.26 0.83
N TYR A 75 4.90 -14.91 1.79
CA TYR A 75 6.35 -14.84 1.57
C TYR A 75 7.09 -16.12 1.92
N LEU A 76 6.44 -17.02 2.66
CA LEU A 76 7.06 -18.26 3.12
C LEU A 76 7.08 -19.29 2.00
N ALA A 77 8.22 -19.99 1.87
CA ALA A 77 8.41 -21.10 0.94
C ALA A 77 8.08 -20.75 -0.52
N GLU A 78 8.52 -19.59 -1.00
CA GLU A 78 8.23 -19.09 -2.36
C GLU A 78 6.73 -18.96 -2.67
N GLY A 79 5.90 -18.77 -1.63
CA GLY A 79 4.45 -18.70 -1.76
C GLY A 79 3.77 -20.07 -1.75
N ALA A 80 4.47 -21.16 -1.46
CA ALA A 80 3.86 -22.49 -1.30
C ALA A 80 2.91 -22.58 -0.08
N MET A 81 3.07 -21.68 0.88
CA MET A 81 2.11 -21.52 1.98
C MET A 81 0.92 -20.63 1.63
N ALA A 82 1.01 -19.88 0.54
CA ALA A 82 -0.05 -19.01 0.06
C ALA A 82 -1.16 -19.85 -0.60
N ASP A 83 -2.35 -19.26 -0.69
CA ASP A 83 -3.43 -19.92 -1.39
C ASP A 83 -3.15 -19.81 -2.90
N SER A 84 -3.19 -20.94 -3.60
CA SER A 84 -2.88 -21.02 -5.02
C SER A 84 -3.99 -21.69 -5.83
N ALA A 85 -4.14 -21.24 -7.07
CA ALA A 85 -5.03 -21.85 -8.04
C ALA A 85 -4.38 -21.81 -9.43
N ASP A 86 -4.50 -22.90 -10.17
CA ASP A 86 -4.12 -22.95 -11.58
C ASP A 86 -5.29 -22.38 -12.40
N LEU A 87 -5.11 -21.21 -13.01
CA LEU A 87 -6.16 -20.46 -13.71
C LEU A 87 -5.82 -20.28 -15.20
N VAL A 88 -6.85 -20.21 -16.02
CA VAL A 88 -6.74 -20.00 -17.47
C VAL A 88 -6.65 -18.50 -17.78
N VAL A 89 -5.78 -18.13 -18.72
CA VAL A 89 -5.71 -16.74 -19.22
C VAL A 89 -6.90 -16.47 -20.15
N LEU A 90 -7.84 -15.64 -19.73
CA LEU A 90 -9.06 -15.32 -20.50
C LEU A 90 -8.92 -14.03 -21.32
N GLY A 91 -8.10 -13.10 -20.85
CA GLY A 91 -7.92 -11.81 -21.51
C GLY A 91 -6.78 -10.99 -20.93
N ALA A 92 -6.63 -9.76 -21.43
CA ALA A 92 -5.60 -8.84 -20.98
C ALA A 92 -6.03 -7.37 -21.07
N TYR A 93 -5.36 -6.54 -20.27
CA TYR A 93 -5.50 -5.09 -20.24
C TYR A 93 -4.18 -4.44 -20.63
N PHE A 94 -4.29 -3.23 -21.18
CA PHE A 94 -3.12 -2.39 -21.34
C PHE A 94 -2.49 -2.04 -20.00
N GLY A 95 -1.16 -2.03 -19.97
CA GLY A 95 -0.41 -1.44 -18.88
C GLY A 95 -0.49 0.08 -18.86
N THR A 96 -0.07 0.64 -17.73
CA THR A 96 0.09 2.08 -17.53
C THR A 96 1.56 2.41 -17.27
N GLY A 97 1.92 3.69 -17.43
CA GLY A 97 3.30 4.17 -17.21
C GLY A 97 4.32 3.46 -18.10
N ASN A 98 5.39 2.92 -17.49
CA ASN A 98 6.49 2.24 -18.20
C ASN A 98 6.05 0.99 -18.98
N LYS A 99 4.88 0.43 -18.67
CA LYS A 99 4.30 -0.73 -19.38
C LYS A 99 3.14 -0.32 -20.30
N GLY A 100 3.00 0.98 -20.57
CA GLY A 100 2.02 1.54 -21.49
C GLY A 100 2.13 0.93 -22.88
N GLY A 101 0.98 0.63 -23.49
CA GLY A 101 0.91 0.06 -24.84
C GLY A 101 1.15 -1.45 -24.94
N MET A 102 1.54 -2.12 -23.85
CA MET A 102 1.69 -3.58 -23.79
C MET A 102 0.59 -4.23 -22.95
N MET A 103 0.23 -5.48 -23.26
CA MET A 103 -0.61 -6.32 -22.41
C MET A 103 0.16 -6.70 -21.14
N SER A 104 -0.01 -5.95 -20.07
CA SER A 104 0.76 -6.16 -18.84
C SER A 104 -0.04 -6.73 -17.69
N VAL A 105 -1.36 -6.68 -17.79
CA VAL A 105 -2.26 -7.18 -16.77
C VAL A 105 -3.20 -8.20 -17.41
N PHE A 106 -3.29 -9.38 -16.84
CA PHE A 106 -4.03 -10.50 -17.40
C PHE A 106 -5.28 -10.79 -16.58
N LEU A 107 -6.38 -11.08 -17.28
CA LEU A 107 -7.63 -11.54 -16.69
C LEU A 107 -7.56 -13.07 -16.60
N MET A 108 -7.58 -13.57 -15.37
CA MET A 108 -7.51 -15.00 -15.07
C MET A 108 -8.90 -15.50 -14.69
N GLY A 109 -9.20 -16.74 -15.06
CA GLY A 109 -10.45 -17.36 -14.69
C GLY A 109 -10.44 -18.89 -14.65
N ALA A 110 -11.58 -19.44 -14.26
CA ALA A 110 -11.82 -20.85 -14.06
C ALA A 110 -12.99 -21.29 -14.94
N PHE A 111 -12.96 -22.52 -15.43
CA PHE A 111 -14.08 -23.09 -16.18
C PHE A 111 -15.20 -23.50 -15.22
N ASP A 112 -16.43 -23.16 -15.55
CA ASP A 112 -17.62 -23.60 -14.82
C ASP A 112 -18.39 -24.66 -15.64
N PRO A 113 -18.37 -25.94 -15.21
CA PRO A 113 -19.07 -27.01 -15.92
C PRO A 113 -20.60 -26.90 -15.83
N ALA A 114 -21.16 -26.14 -14.87
CA ALA A 114 -22.61 -26.03 -14.71
C ALA A 114 -23.25 -25.15 -15.79
N ILE A 115 -22.53 -24.11 -16.24
CA ILE A 115 -23.00 -23.16 -17.26
C ILE A 115 -22.20 -23.23 -18.57
N ASP A 116 -21.22 -24.13 -18.66
CA ASP A 116 -20.32 -24.31 -19.81
C ASP A 116 -19.61 -23.01 -20.24
N GLN A 117 -19.18 -22.21 -19.27
CA GLN A 117 -18.53 -20.91 -19.51
C GLN A 117 -17.29 -20.73 -18.63
N PHE A 118 -16.36 -19.90 -19.10
CA PHE A 118 -15.21 -19.47 -18.31
C PHE A 118 -15.59 -18.26 -17.47
N CYS A 119 -15.49 -18.40 -16.15
CA CYS A 119 -15.80 -17.36 -15.19
C CYS A 119 -14.53 -16.65 -14.71
N THR A 120 -14.61 -15.34 -14.54
CA THR A 120 -13.49 -14.52 -14.09
C THR A 120 -13.24 -14.70 -12.59
N VAL A 121 -11.96 -14.77 -12.22
CA VAL A 121 -11.52 -14.95 -10.82
C VAL A 121 -10.67 -13.79 -10.36
N THR A 122 -9.68 -13.35 -11.16
CA THR A 122 -8.78 -12.28 -10.71
C THR A 122 -8.07 -11.58 -11.86
N LYS A 123 -7.58 -10.36 -11.57
CA LYS A 123 -6.73 -9.56 -12.46
C LYS A 123 -5.30 -9.58 -11.95
N CYS A 124 -4.37 -10.15 -12.72
CA CYS A 124 -3.00 -10.34 -12.29
C CYS A 124 -2.01 -9.52 -13.14
N ALA A 125 -1.29 -8.59 -12.49
CA ALA A 125 -0.29 -7.71 -13.13
C ALA A 125 1.16 -8.09 -12.80
N ASN A 126 1.36 -8.82 -11.71
CA ASN A 126 2.67 -9.09 -11.12
C ASN A 126 3.06 -10.56 -11.32
N GLY A 127 4.36 -10.84 -11.25
CA GLY A 127 4.90 -12.21 -11.35
C GLY A 127 5.82 -12.45 -12.56
N PHE A 128 5.72 -11.61 -13.59
CA PHE A 128 6.61 -11.68 -14.76
C PHE A 128 7.65 -10.56 -14.77
N ASP A 129 8.85 -10.92 -15.21
CA ASP A 129 9.87 -9.95 -15.59
C ASP A 129 9.55 -9.31 -16.96
N ASP A 130 10.18 -8.18 -17.25
CA ASP A 130 9.90 -7.42 -18.48
C ASP A 130 10.20 -8.24 -19.75
N ARG A 131 11.19 -9.15 -19.68
CA ARG A 131 11.54 -10.06 -20.79
C ARG A 131 10.42 -11.06 -21.07
N THR A 132 9.87 -11.69 -20.03
CA THR A 132 8.74 -12.62 -20.19
C THR A 132 7.50 -11.88 -20.68
N LEU A 133 7.24 -10.67 -20.17
CA LEU A 133 6.10 -9.87 -20.61
C LEU A 133 6.17 -9.53 -22.10
N LEU A 134 7.36 -9.19 -22.61
CA LEU A 134 7.58 -8.93 -24.04
C LEU A 134 7.39 -10.20 -24.89
N ARG A 135 7.84 -11.36 -24.38
CA ARG A 135 7.61 -12.66 -25.04
C ARG A 135 6.12 -12.99 -25.11
N LEU A 136 5.37 -12.75 -24.03
CA LEU A 136 3.93 -12.99 -23.96
C LEU A 136 3.14 -12.14 -24.97
N GLN A 137 3.60 -10.92 -25.30
CA GLN A 137 2.96 -10.11 -26.36
C GLN A 137 2.90 -10.84 -27.70
N LYS A 138 3.92 -11.67 -28.00
CA LYS A 138 4.03 -12.40 -29.27
C LYS A 138 3.37 -13.77 -29.22
N GLN A 139 3.38 -14.42 -28.05
CA GLN A 139 2.88 -15.79 -27.88
C GLN A 139 1.35 -15.85 -27.71
N LEU A 140 0.76 -14.87 -27.03
CA LEU A 140 -0.67 -14.86 -26.74
C LEU A 140 -1.46 -14.36 -27.95
N LYS A 141 -2.26 -15.24 -28.54
CA LYS A 141 -3.22 -14.89 -29.59
C LYS A 141 -4.45 -14.26 -28.98
N MET A 142 -4.48 -12.93 -28.99
CA MET A 142 -5.50 -12.12 -28.33
C MET A 142 -6.27 -11.27 -29.37
N ILE A 143 -7.59 -11.19 -29.21
CA ILE A 143 -8.49 -10.37 -30.01
C ILE A 143 -8.79 -9.09 -29.23
N LYS A 144 -8.58 -7.93 -29.85
CA LYS A 144 -8.85 -6.64 -29.23
C LYS A 144 -10.35 -6.35 -29.24
N ILE A 145 -10.92 -6.14 -28.06
CA ILE A 145 -12.32 -5.73 -27.88
C ILE A 145 -12.46 -4.33 -27.28
N SER A 146 -11.37 -3.72 -26.80
CA SER A 146 -11.33 -2.34 -26.29
C SER A 146 -12.35 -2.06 -25.19
N LYS A 147 -12.58 -3.02 -24.27
CA LYS A 147 -13.56 -2.95 -23.18
C LYS A 147 -15.03 -2.83 -23.62
N ASP A 148 -15.32 -3.12 -24.88
CA ASP A 148 -16.67 -3.13 -25.42
C ASP A 148 -17.39 -4.42 -25.00
N TYR A 149 -18.42 -4.29 -24.16
CA TYR A 149 -19.19 -5.43 -23.67
C TYR A 149 -19.92 -6.18 -24.79
N SER A 150 -20.30 -5.50 -25.87
CA SER A 150 -21.00 -6.14 -27.00
C SER A 150 -20.13 -7.15 -27.76
N LYS A 151 -18.80 -7.02 -27.63
CA LYS A 151 -17.80 -7.88 -28.28
C LYS A 151 -17.30 -9.00 -27.37
N VAL A 152 -17.85 -9.13 -26.16
CA VAL A 152 -17.51 -10.21 -25.24
C VAL A 152 -18.02 -11.53 -25.82
N PRO A 153 -17.16 -12.55 -26.00
CA PRO A 153 -17.59 -13.85 -26.49
C PRO A 153 -18.56 -14.56 -25.53
N SER A 154 -19.48 -15.36 -26.06
CA SER A 154 -20.48 -16.08 -25.28
C SER A 154 -19.91 -17.13 -24.31
N TRP A 155 -18.67 -17.59 -24.54
CA TRP A 155 -17.97 -18.51 -23.63
C TRP A 155 -17.39 -17.80 -22.39
N LEU A 156 -17.33 -16.46 -22.37
CA LEU A 156 -16.73 -15.67 -21.29
C LEU A 156 -17.82 -15.05 -20.41
N ASN A 157 -17.92 -15.50 -19.16
CA ASN A 157 -18.76 -14.87 -18.16
C ASN A 157 -17.96 -13.82 -17.39
N VAL A 158 -18.20 -12.54 -17.68
CA VAL A 158 -17.47 -11.40 -17.09
C VAL A 158 -18.42 -10.27 -16.71
N ALA A 159 -18.19 -9.65 -15.55
CA ALA A 159 -18.91 -8.46 -15.14
C ALA A 159 -18.59 -7.26 -16.05
N ARG A 160 -19.57 -6.37 -16.29
CA ARG A 160 -19.41 -5.19 -17.17
C ARG A 160 -18.25 -4.27 -16.76
N SER A 161 -17.94 -4.20 -15.47
CA SER A 161 -16.83 -3.41 -14.91
C SER A 161 -15.45 -4.04 -15.17
N MET A 162 -15.40 -5.32 -15.54
CA MET A 162 -14.17 -6.12 -15.69
C MET A 162 -13.94 -6.59 -17.13
N VAL A 163 -14.60 -5.95 -18.10
CA VAL A 163 -14.34 -6.26 -19.52
C VAL A 163 -12.89 -5.87 -19.86
N PRO A 164 -12.09 -6.79 -20.41
CA PRO A 164 -10.70 -6.52 -20.74
C PRO A 164 -10.56 -5.74 -22.05
N ASP A 165 -9.36 -5.20 -22.31
CA ASP A 165 -9.03 -4.60 -23.62
C ASP A 165 -8.90 -5.68 -24.70
N PHE A 166 -8.49 -6.88 -24.30
CA PHE A 166 -8.27 -8.04 -25.15
C PHE A 166 -8.84 -9.31 -24.54
N VAL A 167 -9.36 -10.20 -25.38
CA VAL A 167 -9.79 -11.55 -25.00
C VAL A 167 -8.99 -12.58 -25.79
N VAL A 168 -8.76 -13.76 -25.21
CA VAL A 168 -8.07 -14.84 -25.93
C VAL A 168 -8.92 -15.31 -27.11
N ALA A 169 -8.29 -15.67 -28.23
CA ALA A 169 -9.02 -16.13 -29.41
C ALA A 169 -9.74 -17.46 -29.18
N ASP A 170 -9.09 -18.39 -28.47
CA ASP A 170 -9.67 -19.67 -28.05
C ASP A 170 -9.29 -19.94 -26.59
N PRO A 171 -10.26 -19.96 -25.65
CA PRO A 171 -9.99 -20.24 -24.23
C PRO A 171 -9.49 -21.67 -23.99
N LYS A 172 -9.79 -22.62 -24.88
CA LYS A 172 -9.36 -24.02 -24.75
C LYS A 172 -7.89 -24.21 -25.16
N ALA A 173 -7.35 -23.31 -25.97
CA ALA A 173 -5.93 -23.25 -26.31
C ALA A 173 -5.14 -22.25 -25.44
N ALA A 174 -5.80 -21.56 -24.52
CA ALA A 174 -5.19 -20.56 -23.67
C ALA A 174 -4.22 -21.21 -22.65
N PRO A 175 -3.10 -20.54 -22.32
CA PRO A 175 -2.19 -21.06 -21.31
C PRO A 175 -2.81 -21.02 -19.92
N VAL A 176 -2.41 -21.99 -19.10
CA VAL A 176 -2.75 -22.07 -17.68
C VAL A 176 -1.57 -21.54 -16.88
N TRP A 177 -1.85 -20.66 -15.91
CA TRP A 177 -0.85 -20.14 -14.98
C TRP A 177 -1.24 -20.42 -13.54
N GLU A 178 -0.23 -20.73 -12.74
CA GLU A 178 -0.35 -20.88 -11.30
C GLU A 178 -0.35 -19.50 -10.66
N ILE A 179 -1.49 -19.12 -10.08
CA ILE A 179 -1.70 -17.84 -9.41
C ILE A 179 -1.70 -18.08 -7.91
N THR A 180 -0.81 -17.38 -7.20
CA THR A 180 -0.80 -17.33 -5.74
C THR A 180 -1.37 -16.01 -5.25
N GLY A 181 -2.02 -16.03 -4.08
CA GLY A 181 -2.44 -14.83 -3.38
C GLY A 181 -2.43 -15.03 -1.87
N ALA A 182 -2.67 -13.94 -1.14
CA ALA A 182 -2.68 -13.97 0.31
C ALA A 182 -3.84 -14.81 0.85
N GLU A 183 -5.02 -14.64 0.27
CA GLU A 183 -6.25 -15.34 0.63
C GLU A 183 -7.25 -15.33 -0.53
N PHE A 184 -8.17 -16.28 -0.51
CA PHE A 184 -9.39 -16.19 -1.30
C PHE A 184 -10.43 -15.32 -0.60
N SER A 185 -11.17 -14.53 -1.37
CA SER A 185 -12.19 -13.60 -0.90
C SER A 185 -13.40 -13.64 -1.81
N ARG A 186 -14.55 -13.17 -1.34
CA ARG A 186 -15.75 -12.96 -2.15
C ARG A 186 -15.77 -11.50 -2.62
N SER A 187 -16.09 -11.27 -3.90
CA SER A 187 -16.02 -9.97 -4.56
C SER A 187 -17.06 -9.88 -5.68
N GLY A 188 -17.91 -8.85 -5.62
CA GLY A 188 -18.91 -8.55 -6.65
C GLY A 188 -18.35 -8.17 -8.03
N PHE A 189 -17.02 -8.06 -8.19
CA PHE A 189 -16.38 -7.79 -9.48
C PHE A 189 -16.13 -9.06 -10.32
N HIS A 190 -16.11 -10.23 -9.68
CA HIS A 190 -15.76 -11.49 -10.30
C HIS A 190 -16.96 -12.43 -10.35
N THR A 191 -16.97 -13.36 -11.32
CA THR A 191 -18.15 -14.16 -11.66
C THR A 191 -18.03 -15.61 -11.21
N ALA A 192 -16.82 -16.12 -10.97
CA ALA A 192 -16.60 -17.50 -10.59
C ALA A 192 -17.26 -17.84 -9.25
N GLY A 193 -18.14 -18.84 -9.23
CA GLY A 193 -18.83 -19.27 -7.99
C GLY A 193 -19.88 -18.27 -7.49
N THR A 194 -20.31 -17.32 -8.32
CA THR A 194 -21.40 -16.39 -7.98
C THR A 194 -22.72 -17.15 -7.94
N THR A 195 -23.50 -16.93 -6.88
CA THR A 195 -24.86 -17.45 -6.74
C THR A 195 -25.81 -16.30 -6.41
N THR A 196 -27.11 -16.60 -6.21
CA THR A 196 -28.08 -15.61 -5.72
C THR A 196 -27.71 -15.05 -4.34
N ASP A 197 -27.04 -15.86 -3.52
CA ASP A 197 -26.78 -15.54 -2.11
C ASP A 197 -25.36 -15.01 -1.87
N HIS A 198 -24.43 -15.28 -2.78
CA HIS A 198 -23.00 -14.99 -2.61
C HIS A 198 -22.35 -14.42 -3.87
N GLU A 199 -21.48 -13.44 -3.67
CA GLU A 199 -20.64 -12.86 -4.74
C GLU A 199 -19.60 -13.86 -5.28
N GLY A 200 -18.96 -13.55 -6.40
CA GLY A 200 -17.93 -14.42 -6.98
C GLY A 200 -16.65 -14.49 -6.15
N ILE A 201 -15.86 -15.54 -6.35
CA ILE A 201 -14.57 -15.77 -5.69
C ILE A 201 -13.47 -14.99 -6.42
N SER A 202 -12.62 -14.33 -5.63
CA SER A 202 -11.44 -13.60 -6.07
C SER A 202 -10.23 -13.91 -5.19
N ILE A 203 -9.04 -13.80 -5.79
CA ILE A 203 -7.76 -13.95 -5.09
C ILE A 203 -7.24 -12.57 -4.70
N ARG A 204 -6.90 -12.38 -3.41
CA ARG A 204 -6.32 -11.14 -2.90
C ARG A 204 -4.81 -11.11 -3.13
N PHE A 205 -4.30 -9.97 -3.60
CA PHE A 205 -2.89 -9.78 -3.98
C PHE A 205 -2.35 -10.86 -4.93
N PRO A 206 -3.03 -11.10 -6.06
CA PRO A 206 -2.67 -12.16 -6.99
C PRO A 206 -1.28 -11.91 -7.62
N ARG A 207 -0.50 -12.98 -7.75
CA ARG A 207 0.79 -12.99 -8.42
C ARG A 207 0.89 -14.24 -9.29
N VAL A 208 1.45 -14.09 -10.48
CA VAL A 208 1.81 -15.26 -11.28
C VAL A 208 3.06 -15.88 -10.67
N THR A 209 2.93 -17.09 -10.15
CA THR A 209 4.08 -17.84 -9.61
C THR A 209 4.78 -18.58 -10.74
N ARG A 210 4.01 -19.29 -11.58
CA ARG A 210 4.57 -20.18 -12.60
C ARG A 210 3.65 -20.34 -13.80
N GLN A 211 4.24 -20.49 -14.98
CA GLN A 211 3.49 -20.91 -16.18
C GLN A 211 3.37 -22.44 -16.18
N ARG A 212 2.17 -22.97 -16.47
CA ARG A 212 1.85 -24.41 -16.44
C ARG A 212 1.64 -24.95 -17.86
N PRO A 213 2.70 -25.11 -18.67
CA PRO A 213 2.56 -25.73 -20.00
C PRO A 213 2.17 -27.20 -19.92
N ASP A 214 2.32 -27.81 -18.73
CA ASP A 214 1.92 -29.18 -18.41
C ASP A 214 0.41 -29.36 -18.22
N LYS A 215 -0.37 -28.26 -18.18
CA LYS A 215 -1.80 -28.30 -17.92
C LYS A 215 -2.62 -27.70 -19.05
N SER A 216 -3.69 -28.40 -19.40
CA SER A 216 -4.76 -27.89 -20.26
C SER A 216 -5.85 -27.18 -19.44
N TRP A 217 -6.76 -26.48 -20.13
CA TRP A 217 -7.93 -25.85 -19.51
C TRP A 217 -8.82 -26.82 -18.72
N LYS A 218 -8.83 -28.12 -19.07
CA LYS A 218 -9.58 -29.17 -18.35
C LYS A 218 -8.94 -29.56 -17.02
N GLU A 219 -7.62 -29.45 -16.93
CA GLU A 219 -6.82 -29.80 -15.74
C GLU A 219 -6.53 -28.57 -14.86
N ALA A 220 -6.90 -27.38 -15.34
CA ALA A 220 -6.94 -26.15 -14.57
C ALA A 220 -7.99 -26.27 -13.45
N THR A 221 -7.95 -25.32 -12.52
CA THR A 221 -8.92 -25.25 -11.44
C THR A 221 -10.27 -24.83 -12.00
N ASP A 222 -11.28 -25.68 -11.87
CA ASP A 222 -12.67 -25.37 -12.21
C ASP A 222 -13.37 -24.67 -11.03
N VAL A 223 -14.57 -24.13 -11.28
CA VAL A 223 -15.34 -23.40 -10.26
C VAL A 223 -15.67 -24.27 -9.03
N PRO A 224 -16.15 -25.52 -9.17
CA PRO A 224 -16.39 -26.39 -8.00
C PRO A 224 -15.14 -26.69 -7.15
N ARG A 225 -13.98 -26.88 -7.80
CA ARG A 225 -12.71 -27.04 -7.07
C ARG A 225 -12.28 -25.73 -6.42
N LEU A 226 -12.48 -24.59 -7.07
CA LEU A 226 -12.20 -23.27 -6.50
C LEU A 226 -13.03 -23.01 -5.24
N GLU A 227 -14.31 -23.38 -5.24
CA GLU A 227 -15.19 -23.36 -4.06
C GLU A 227 -14.65 -24.24 -2.92
N SER A 228 -14.17 -25.43 -3.26
CA SER A 228 -13.56 -26.36 -2.29
C SER A 228 -12.28 -25.76 -1.70
N LEU A 229 -11.45 -25.12 -2.52
CA LEU A 229 -10.25 -24.41 -2.08
C LEU A 229 -10.58 -23.20 -1.19
N PHE A 230 -11.62 -22.43 -1.52
CA PHE A 230 -12.09 -21.32 -0.69
C PHE A 230 -12.52 -21.80 0.71
N LYS A 231 -13.30 -22.89 0.79
CA LYS A 231 -13.73 -23.48 2.06
C LYS A 231 -12.54 -24.02 2.86
N ALA A 232 -11.60 -24.70 2.20
CA ALA A 232 -10.41 -25.26 2.83
C ALA A 232 -9.43 -24.17 3.32
N SER A 233 -9.29 -23.06 2.59
CA SER A 233 -8.46 -21.92 2.99
C SER A 233 -8.92 -21.31 4.32
N ARG A 234 -10.22 -21.34 4.60
CA ARG A 234 -10.81 -20.85 5.86
C ARG A 234 -10.75 -21.85 7.01
N SER A 235 -10.46 -23.13 6.74
CA SER A 235 -10.33 -24.11 7.82
C SER A 235 -8.95 -24.02 8.48
N GLN A 236 -8.91 -24.17 9.81
CA GLN A 236 -7.67 -24.08 10.57
C GLN A 236 -6.72 -25.21 10.14
N SER A 237 -5.69 -24.82 9.40
CA SER A 237 -4.57 -25.70 9.09
C SER A 237 -3.67 -25.85 10.33
N ASP A 238 -3.11 -27.04 10.54
CA ASP A 238 -2.01 -27.25 11.49
C ASP A 238 -0.74 -26.55 10.95
N TRP A 239 -0.62 -25.25 11.26
CA TRP A 239 0.47 -24.41 10.80
C TRP A 239 1.80 -24.79 11.44
N SER A 240 1.79 -25.31 12.67
CA SER A 240 3.00 -25.71 13.40
C SER A 240 3.78 -26.76 12.62
N ARG A 241 3.13 -27.84 12.16
CA ARG A 241 3.78 -28.88 11.34
C ARG A 241 4.35 -28.35 10.03
N LYS A 242 3.63 -27.44 9.35
CA LYS A 242 4.10 -26.84 8.08
C LYS A 242 5.35 -25.96 8.32
N LEU A 243 5.35 -25.17 9.39
CA LEU A 243 6.46 -24.27 9.73
C LEU A 243 7.70 -25.03 10.22
N GLU A 244 7.50 -26.12 10.97
CA GLU A 244 8.59 -27.03 11.36
C GLU A 244 9.26 -27.69 10.15
N ALA A 245 8.47 -28.17 9.18
CA ALA A 245 8.99 -28.77 7.96
C ALA A 245 9.82 -27.79 7.10
N LEU A 246 9.41 -26.52 7.05
CA LEU A 246 10.18 -25.45 6.39
C LEU A 246 11.45 -25.11 7.15
N SER A 247 11.36 -25.13 8.47
CA SER A 247 12.46 -24.85 9.37
C SER A 247 13.54 -25.93 9.33
N ASN A 248 13.15 -27.20 9.20
CA ASN A 248 14.03 -28.36 9.26
C ASN A 248 13.87 -29.23 8.00
N PRO A 249 14.41 -28.81 6.84
CA PRO A 249 14.29 -29.57 5.62
C PRO A 249 15.00 -30.93 5.74
N SER A 250 14.29 -32.01 5.39
CA SER A 250 14.82 -33.38 5.30
C SER A 250 16.06 -33.44 4.36
N PRO A 251 17.00 -34.40 4.50
CA PRO A 251 18.23 -34.46 3.69
C PRO A 251 18.00 -34.43 2.17
N ALA A 252 16.86 -34.94 1.69
CA ALA A 252 16.44 -34.86 0.29
C ALA A 252 16.10 -33.42 -0.15
N ASN A 253 15.45 -32.63 0.72
CA ASN A 253 15.10 -31.23 0.47
C ASN A 253 16.31 -30.29 0.62
N LYS A 254 17.31 -30.65 1.42
CA LYS A 254 18.59 -29.92 1.49
C LYS A 254 19.33 -29.90 0.15
N ARG A 255 19.27 -31.00 -0.62
CA ARG A 255 19.85 -31.06 -1.97
C ARG A 255 19.10 -30.19 -2.99
N ALA A 256 17.77 -30.04 -2.84
CA ALA A 256 16.97 -29.15 -3.68
C ALA A 256 17.26 -27.68 -3.37
N ALA A 257 17.24 -27.30 -2.08
CA ALA A 257 17.57 -25.93 -1.64
C ALA A 257 19.00 -25.51 -2.01
N GLN A 258 19.99 -26.40 -1.89
CA GLN A 258 21.35 -26.15 -2.39
C GLN A 258 21.41 -25.98 -3.91
N ARG A 259 20.58 -26.70 -4.67
CA ARG A 259 20.50 -26.55 -6.13
C ARG A 259 19.93 -25.18 -6.50
N ASP A 260 18.91 -24.71 -5.78
CA ASP A 260 18.26 -23.42 -6.01
C ASP A 260 19.14 -22.24 -5.57
N GLU A 261 19.89 -22.35 -4.47
CA GLU A 261 20.92 -21.36 -4.08
C GLU A 261 22.04 -21.26 -5.11
N VAL A 262 22.48 -22.39 -5.69
CA VAL A 262 23.49 -22.42 -6.76
C VAL A 262 22.94 -21.81 -8.05
N LEU A 263 21.67 -22.08 -8.41
CA LEU A 263 20.99 -21.46 -9.54
C LEU A 263 20.78 -19.95 -9.36
N ALA A 264 20.39 -19.51 -8.16
CA ALA A 264 20.28 -18.08 -7.81
C ALA A 264 21.65 -17.39 -7.87
N SER A 265 22.70 -18.01 -7.34
CA SER A 265 24.08 -17.51 -7.38
C SER A 265 24.66 -17.49 -8.80
N ALA A 266 24.31 -18.46 -9.65
CA ALA A 266 24.67 -18.48 -11.07
C ALA A 266 23.94 -17.37 -11.87
N LYS A 267 22.70 -17.05 -11.48
CA LYS A 267 21.93 -15.94 -12.07
C LYS A 267 22.49 -14.57 -11.68
N VAL A 268 23.07 -14.44 -10.48
CA VAL A 268 23.81 -13.24 -10.05
C VAL A 268 25.16 -13.13 -10.78
N ARG A 269 25.88 -14.24 -10.98
CA ARG A 269 27.17 -14.24 -11.70
C ARG A 269 27.05 -13.95 -13.20
N SER A 270 25.97 -14.34 -13.86
CA SER A 270 25.75 -14.04 -15.29
C SER A 270 25.36 -12.58 -15.58
N ILE A 271 25.16 -11.75 -14.54
CA ILE A 271 24.95 -10.29 -14.66
C ILE A 271 26.29 -9.52 -14.51
N GLY A 272 27.41 -10.22 -14.26
CA GLY A 272 28.74 -9.62 -14.18
C GLY A 272 29.54 -9.73 -15.49
N CYS A 273 29.81 -8.58 -16.10
CA CYS A 273 30.87 -8.31 -17.09
C CYS A 273 30.66 -8.82 -18.54
N LYS A 274 30.06 -7.95 -19.37
CA LYS A 274 30.61 -7.63 -20.70
C LYS A 274 30.71 -6.11 -20.82
N SER A 275 31.95 -5.61 -20.85
CA SER A 275 32.30 -4.24 -21.22
C SER A 275 31.89 -3.98 -22.67
N ILE A 276 30.88 -3.13 -22.88
CA ILE A 276 30.55 -2.56 -24.19
C ILE A 276 30.33 -1.07 -23.97
N GLY A 277 30.93 -0.26 -24.86
CA GLY A 277 31.10 1.19 -24.76
C GLY A 277 29.82 2.00 -24.54
N SER A 278 30.04 3.24 -24.12
CA SER A 278 29.02 4.25 -23.80
C SER A 278 27.96 4.38 -24.90
N LEU A 279 26.70 4.11 -24.51
CA LEU A 279 25.51 4.43 -25.30
C LEU A 279 25.27 5.95 -25.31
N PRO A 280 24.77 6.53 -26.42
CA PRO A 280 24.47 7.95 -26.52
C PRO A 280 23.36 8.38 -25.56
N ASP A 281 23.46 9.62 -25.06
CA ASP A 281 22.68 10.18 -23.93
C ASP A 281 21.15 10.16 -24.09
N SER A 282 20.63 9.92 -25.29
CA SER A 282 19.19 9.92 -25.58
C SER A 282 18.43 8.66 -25.15
N LEU A 283 19.10 7.61 -24.66
CA LEU A 283 18.51 6.31 -24.30
C LEU A 283 18.67 5.90 -22.83
N GLN A 284 19.17 6.80 -21.96
CA GLN A 284 19.23 6.51 -20.53
C GLN A 284 17.83 6.61 -19.91
N LYS A 285 17.33 5.51 -19.31
CA LYS A 285 16.14 5.54 -18.45
C LYS A 285 16.34 6.64 -17.40
N PRO A 286 15.34 7.50 -17.13
CA PRO A 286 15.46 8.52 -16.10
C PRO A 286 15.81 7.84 -14.78
N ARG A 287 17.03 8.06 -14.31
CA ARG A 287 17.40 7.67 -12.96
C ARG A 287 16.52 8.52 -12.05
N LEU A 288 15.79 7.89 -11.14
CA LEU A 288 15.20 8.60 -10.02
C LEU A 288 16.37 9.31 -9.32
N PHE A 289 16.50 10.61 -9.57
CA PHE A 289 17.36 11.45 -8.78
C PHE A 289 16.87 11.26 -7.35
N ARG A 290 17.76 10.77 -6.48
CA ARG A 290 17.57 10.90 -5.04
C ARG A 290 17.22 12.37 -4.84
N VAL A 291 16.01 12.65 -4.34
CA VAL A 291 15.61 14.00 -3.95
C VAL A 291 16.80 14.56 -3.20
N ARG A 292 17.39 15.64 -3.74
CA ARG A 292 18.61 16.23 -3.19
C ARG A 292 18.41 16.33 -1.68
N GLU A 293 19.46 16.04 -0.90
CA GLU A 293 19.50 16.32 0.55
C GLU A 293 19.20 17.79 0.88
N SER A 294 19.06 18.66 -0.13
CA SER A 294 18.58 20.04 -0.03
C SER A 294 17.07 20.22 -0.05
N ALA A 295 16.25 19.16 -0.18
CA ALA A 295 14.83 19.27 0.17
C ALA A 295 14.73 19.30 1.70
N GLN A 296 15.04 20.46 2.28
CA GLN A 296 14.59 20.77 3.63
C GLN A 296 13.08 20.54 3.64
N PHE A 297 12.63 19.57 4.43
CA PHE A 297 11.23 19.51 4.79
C PHE A 297 10.87 20.89 5.33
N ASN A 298 9.95 21.59 4.67
CA ASN A 298 9.36 22.82 5.20
C ASN A 298 8.49 22.42 6.39
N TYR A 299 9.12 22.10 7.51
CA TYR A 299 8.48 22.32 8.80
C TYR A 299 8.11 23.80 8.77
N LEU A 300 6.80 24.11 8.80
CA LEU A 300 6.37 25.48 9.01
C LEU A 300 7.13 25.94 10.25
N ARG A 301 8.04 26.91 10.07
CA ARG A 301 8.77 27.49 11.20
C ARG A 301 7.73 27.88 12.25
N PRO A 302 8.06 27.84 13.55
CA PRO A 302 7.15 28.26 14.59
C PRO A 302 7.03 29.80 14.55
N LEU A 303 6.45 30.30 13.47
CA LEU A 303 6.33 31.70 13.10
C LEU A 303 5.47 32.45 14.11
N LEU A 304 4.52 31.74 14.69
CA LEU A 304 3.56 32.24 15.68
C LEU A 304 3.80 31.61 17.05
N GLU A 305 5.03 31.17 17.34
CA GLU A 305 5.38 30.66 18.68
C GLU A 305 5.15 31.75 19.73
N GLY A 306 4.39 31.41 20.77
CA GLY A 306 4.03 32.35 21.84
C GLY A 306 2.81 33.22 21.54
N PHE A 307 2.21 33.13 20.34
CA PHE A 307 0.96 33.80 20.05
C PHE A 307 -0.20 33.03 20.68
N VAL A 308 -1.01 33.73 21.48
CA VAL A 308 -2.28 33.26 22.02
C VAL A 308 -3.36 34.13 21.39
N ILE A 309 -4.03 33.59 20.37
CA ILE A 309 -4.94 34.32 19.50
C ILE A 309 -6.38 34.01 19.89
N ASN A 310 -7.14 35.03 20.27
CA ASN A 310 -8.58 34.91 20.51
C ASN A 310 -9.36 35.15 19.20
N VAL A 311 -10.29 34.25 18.90
CA VAL A 311 -11.12 34.24 17.70
C VAL A 311 -12.57 34.53 18.09
N PRO A 312 -13.20 35.58 17.53
CA PRO A 312 -14.62 35.86 17.73
C PRO A 312 -15.50 34.69 17.25
N GLY A 313 -16.57 34.39 17.99
CA GLY A 313 -17.50 33.29 17.65
C GLY A 313 -18.08 33.35 16.24
N ALA A 314 -18.23 34.55 15.66
CA ALA A 314 -18.69 34.75 14.29
C ALA A 314 -17.79 34.09 13.22
N LEU A 315 -16.49 33.96 13.47
CA LEU A 315 -15.54 33.33 12.54
C LEU A 315 -15.45 31.81 12.72
N ILE A 316 -15.79 31.29 13.91
CA ILE A 316 -15.67 29.86 14.23
C ILE A 316 -16.68 29.03 13.41
N GLY A 317 -17.83 29.61 13.06
CA GLY A 317 -18.87 28.98 12.24
C GLY A 317 -18.62 29.01 10.74
N ASP A 318 -17.59 29.71 10.25
CA ASP A 318 -17.28 29.81 8.82
C ASP A 318 -16.35 28.66 8.37
N GLU A 319 -16.74 27.90 7.36
CA GLU A 319 -15.91 26.82 6.78
C GLU A 319 -14.57 27.34 6.24
N SER A 320 -14.53 28.60 5.77
CA SER A 320 -13.31 29.23 5.26
C SER A 320 -12.24 29.40 6.35
N PHE A 321 -12.67 29.59 7.60
CA PHE A 321 -11.77 29.77 8.75
C PHE A 321 -11.09 28.47 9.18
N GLN A 322 -11.67 27.30 8.90
CA GLN A 322 -11.11 25.99 9.29
C GLN A 322 -9.72 25.74 8.69
N MET A 323 -9.48 26.22 7.46
CA MET A 323 -8.19 26.07 6.80
C MET A 323 -7.14 26.99 7.44
N LEU A 324 -7.53 28.22 7.80
CA LEU A 324 -6.66 29.15 8.52
C LEU A 324 -6.34 28.65 9.93
N TYR A 325 -7.34 28.19 10.68
CA TYR A 325 -7.17 27.61 12.03
C TYR A 325 -6.10 26.51 12.05
N ARG A 326 -6.16 25.56 11.10
CA ARG A 326 -5.17 24.49 10.98
C ARG A 326 -3.76 25.03 10.73
N ARG A 327 -3.64 26.07 9.90
CA ARG A 327 -2.36 26.70 9.57
C ARG A 327 -1.78 27.48 10.76
N LEU A 328 -2.61 28.17 11.54
CA LEU A 328 -2.20 28.86 12.77
C LEU A 328 -1.60 27.89 13.79
N VAL A 329 -2.30 26.78 14.05
CA VAL A 329 -1.82 25.72 14.95
C VAL A 329 -0.53 25.09 14.43
N ALA A 330 -0.44 24.85 13.12
CA ALA A 330 0.77 24.31 12.49
C ALA A 330 1.97 25.27 12.55
N CYS A 331 1.74 26.59 12.61
CA CYS A 331 2.74 27.62 12.81
C CYS A 331 3.07 27.89 14.30
N GLY A 332 2.51 27.11 15.23
CA GLY A 332 2.83 27.18 16.66
C GLY A 332 1.95 28.11 17.50
N ALA A 333 0.89 28.69 16.92
CA ALA A 333 -0.05 29.53 17.67
C ALA A 333 -0.97 28.70 18.58
N VAL A 334 -1.32 29.25 19.74
CA VAL A 334 -2.43 28.77 20.57
C VAL A 334 -3.67 29.58 20.18
N VAL A 335 -4.71 28.91 19.68
CA VAL A 335 -5.94 29.56 19.24
C VAL A 335 -7.07 29.27 20.23
N THR A 336 -7.77 30.32 20.65
CA THR A 336 -8.78 30.33 21.73
C THR A 336 -10.06 31.03 21.25
N GLY A 337 -11.20 30.75 21.87
CA GLY A 337 -12.50 31.32 21.53
C GLY A 337 -13.65 30.41 21.97
N ASP A 338 -14.89 30.90 21.88
CA ASP A 338 -16.08 30.13 22.27
C ASP A 338 -16.21 28.85 21.43
N GLY A 339 -16.05 27.68 22.07
CA GLY A 339 -16.05 26.37 21.41
C GLY A 339 -14.68 25.86 20.93
N LEU A 340 -13.59 26.58 21.20
CA LEU A 340 -12.21 26.16 20.93
C LEU A 340 -11.47 25.78 22.23
N ARG A 341 -10.18 25.42 22.13
CA ARG A 341 -9.37 24.99 23.28
C ARG A 341 -9.30 26.07 24.36
N GLU A 342 -9.62 25.69 25.60
CA GLU A 342 -9.36 26.51 26.78
C GLU A 342 -7.85 26.58 27.07
N THR A 343 -7.34 27.74 27.46
CA THR A 343 -5.94 27.92 27.85
C THR A 343 -5.83 28.80 29.09
N THR A 344 -4.86 28.49 29.94
CA THR A 344 -4.51 29.29 31.13
C THR A 344 -3.54 30.42 30.82
N LYS A 345 -3.04 30.52 29.58
CA LYS A 345 -2.12 31.58 29.15
C LYS A 345 -2.91 32.86 28.80
N PRO A 346 -2.40 34.06 29.13
CA PRO A 346 -3.07 35.31 28.76
C PRO A 346 -3.11 35.47 27.24
N VAL A 347 -4.24 35.95 26.73
CA VAL A 347 -4.43 36.26 25.30
C VAL A 347 -3.49 37.40 24.90
N THR A 348 -2.72 37.20 23.83
CA THR A 348 -1.79 38.22 23.33
C THR A 348 -2.35 38.96 22.11
N HIS A 349 -3.20 38.31 21.31
CA HIS A 349 -3.75 38.89 20.08
C HIS A 349 -5.23 38.53 19.88
N THR A 350 -5.98 39.35 19.16
CA THR A 350 -7.39 39.09 18.79
C THR A 350 -7.60 39.29 17.30
N ILE A 351 -8.33 38.38 16.65
CA ILE A 351 -8.70 38.55 15.24
C ILE A 351 -9.85 39.55 15.13
N VAL A 352 -9.67 40.58 14.31
CA VAL A 352 -10.67 41.61 14.00
C VAL A 352 -11.11 41.47 12.54
N VAL A 353 -12.42 41.51 12.30
CA VAL A 353 -13.03 41.50 10.97
C VAL A 353 -13.48 42.93 10.62
N PRO A 354 -12.98 43.58 9.55
CA PRO A 354 -13.48 44.88 9.10
C PRO A 354 -14.79 44.76 8.31
N PRO A 355 -15.69 45.79 8.28
CA PRO A 355 -16.02 46.76 9.33
C PRO A 355 -17.55 46.82 9.58
N ASN A 356 -18.01 46.45 10.78
CA ASN A 356 -19.27 46.99 11.33
C ASN A 356 -19.44 46.74 12.83
N THR A 357 -18.36 46.90 13.61
CA THR A 357 -18.45 46.86 15.07
C THR A 357 -17.57 47.97 15.65
N ASN A 358 -18.23 48.82 16.45
CA ASN A 358 -17.61 49.84 17.29
C ASN A 358 -16.39 49.26 18.02
N PRO A 359 -15.31 50.04 18.21
CA PRO A 359 -14.15 49.65 19.00
C PRO A 359 -14.51 49.69 20.49
N ALA A 360 -15.40 48.82 20.93
CA ALA A 360 -15.80 48.66 22.31
C ALA A 360 -15.26 47.33 22.83
N SER A 361 -13.93 47.26 22.94
CA SER A 361 -13.16 46.48 23.93
C SER A 361 -11.73 46.29 23.43
N SER A 362 -10.95 47.37 23.30
CA SER A 362 -9.50 47.22 23.39
C SER A 362 -9.19 46.77 24.82
N LEU A 363 -9.13 45.46 25.05
CA LEU A 363 -8.55 44.91 26.28
C LEU A 363 -7.12 45.42 26.36
N ASP A 364 -6.78 46.13 27.45
CA ASP A 364 -5.45 46.67 27.69
C ASP A 364 -4.38 45.58 27.46
N GLY A 365 -3.53 45.78 26.47
CA GLY A 365 -2.40 44.88 26.15
C GLY A 365 -2.64 43.81 25.07
N VAL A 366 -3.82 43.74 24.43
CA VAL A 366 -4.09 42.78 23.33
C VAL A 366 -3.95 43.44 21.96
N THR A 367 -3.12 42.86 21.07
CA THR A 367 -2.87 43.42 19.73
C THR A 367 -3.89 42.90 18.71
N PRO A 368 -4.62 43.78 17.98
CA PRO A 368 -5.56 43.35 16.95
C PRO A 368 -4.85 42.86 15.69
N LEU A 369 -5.30 41.74 15.12
CA LEU A 369 -4.81 41.16 13.86
C LEU A 369 -5.96 40.97 12.87
N THR A 370 -5.73 41.19 11.58
CA THR A 370 -6.71 40.84 10.54
C THR A 370 -6.44 39.44 9.98
N VAL A 371 -7.47 38.82 9.41
CA VAL A 371 -7.34 37.53 8.70
C VAL A 371 -6.31 37.63 7.56
N ASP A 372 -6.37 38.70 6.76
CA ASP A 372 -5.44 38.94 5.66
C ASP A 372 -3.99 39.03 6.14
N TRP A 373 -3.76 39.66 7.29
CA TRP A 373 -2.42 39.77 7.88
C TRP A 373 -1.87 38.39 8.27
N LEU A 374 -2.70 37.53 8.84
CA LEU A 374 -2.32 36.16 9.21
C LEU A 374 -2.02 35.32 7.97
N GLU A 375 -2.89 35.36 6.96
CA GLU A 375 -2.69 34.61 5.73
C GLU A 375 -1.43 35.03 4.99
N LYS A 376 -1.20 36.34 4.87
CA LYS A 376 0.01 36.88 4.24
C LYS A 376 1.27 36.50 5.03
N SER A 377 1.24 36.58 6.36
CA SER A 377 2.37 36.21 7.21
C SER A 377 2.73 34.72 7.08
N ILE A 378 1.72 33.83 7.04
CA ILE A 378 1.93 32.38 6.88
C ILE A 378 2.42 32.05 5.46
N ASN A 379 1.85 32.68 4.43
CA ASN A 379 2.23 32.45 3.02
C ASN A 379 3.68 32.86 2.75
N GLU A 380 4.11 34.01 3.28
CA GLU A 380 5.47 34.54 3.09
C GLU A 380 6.49 33.98 4.10
N GLY A 381 6.02 33.24 5.13
CA GLY A 381 6.87 32.68 6.18
C GLY A 381 7.56 33.74 7.05
N LYS A 382 7.03 34.96 7.08
CA LYS A 382 7.57 36.12 7.81
C LYS A 382 6.41 36.97 8.34
N LEU A 383 6.49 37.39 9.60
CA LEU A 383 5.51 38.29 10.20
C LEU A 383 5.49 39.61 9.44
N GLN A 384 4.30 40.00 8.99
CA GLN A 384 4.10 41.29 8.34
C GLN A 384 4.23 42.43 9.39
N PRO A 385 4.59 43.65 8.97
CA PRO A 385 4.52 44.79 9.88
C PRO A 385 3.09 44.93 10.41
N LEU A 386 2.95 45.22 11.71
CA LEU A 386 1.65 45.49 12.31
C LEU A 386 1.07 46.77 11.69
N PRO A 387 -0.25 46.84 11.46
CA PRO A 387 -0.88 48.06 10.96
C PRO A 387 -0.60 49.22 11.93
N ALA A 388 0.03 50.29 11.44
CA ALA A 388 0.28 51.49 12.23
C ALA A 388 -1.05 52.15 12.58
N ASN A 389 -1.26 52.50 13.86
CA ASN A 389 -2.35 53.38 14.27
C ASN A 389 -2.23 54.69 13.49
N GLN A 390 -3.10 54.92 12.51
CA GLN A 390 -3.20 56.22 11.85
C GLN A 390 -3.69 57.24 12.89
N PRO A 391 -2.99 58.36 13.13
CA PRO A 391 -3.52 59.43 13.95
C PRO A 391 -4.75 60.01 13.26
N GLN A 392 -5.83 60.17 14.03
CA GLN A 392 -7.04 60.86 13.62
C GLN A 392 -6.69 62.27 13.16
N ILE A 393 -6.94 62.57 11.88
CA ILE A 393 -6.97 63.94 11.38
C ILE A 393 -8.21 64.58 12.02
N CYS A 394 -8.00 65.51 12.96
CA CYS A 394 -9.03 66.46 13.36
C CYS A 394 -9.24 67.44 12.21
N GLU A 395 -10.37 67.33 11.50
CA GLU A 395 -10.90 68.45 10.74
C GLU A 395 -11.73 69.32 11.70
N MET A 396 -11.40 70.61 11.76
CA MET A 396 -12.19 71.67 12.41
C MET A 396 -13.16 72.28 11.40
#